data_AF-A0A3C0GEN4-F1
#
_entry.id   AF-A0A3C0GEN4-F1
#
_cell.length_a   1.000
_cell.length_b   1.000
_cell.length_c   1.000
_cell.angle_alpha   90.00
_cell.angle_beta   90.00
_cell.angle_gamma   90.00
#
_symmetry.space_group_name_H-M   'P 1'
#
loop_
_entity.id
_entity.type
_entity.pdbx_description
1 polymer ?
#
loop_
_entity_poly.entity_id
_entity_poly.type
_entity_poly.pdbx_seq_one_letter_code
_entity_poly.pdbx_strand_id
1 'polypeptide(L)'
;KPLPFASNLPSSLGLETPDIFVDSTVMEKFLNKNETQSLKFDLEETKNLIYLNLYNNLAYIFKSKGTHKAVKNVLRTFNIDDKLVRFNTYANNYTYELENNLKNTIVRKSSVNFNKAQNLGAVIYSSASSDSTQLGYISSSELSRHENRYGMTYEADIIFPKFVRLIDPFDRDFTRVSLFGIHSASSNLPQTEVFDPSFYVYAQREEAYSKNVKFVLSSSLLANEISSSLYHSVYDNENWNLSIRIKPDSIGLTGSVDGASQTDYTIEFSGYNQRLGEVRNIFK
;
A
#
# COMPACT_ATOMS: atom_id res chain seq x y z
N LYS A 1 25.02 -24.74 19.59
CA LYS A 1 26.05 -25.26 18.67
C LYS A 1 25.46 -26.44 17.92
N PRO A 2 25.55 -26.47 16.59
CA PRO A 2 25.08 -27.58 15.78
C PRO A 2 25.91 -28.83 16.04
N LEU A 3 25.30 -30.00 15.79
CA LEU A 3 25.96 -31.29 15.96
C LEU A 3 27.10 -31.42 14.92
N PRO A 4 28.29 -31.90 15.32
CA PRO A 4 29.35 -32.19 14.36
C PRO A 4 28.95 -33.34 13.44
N PHE A 5 29.44 -33.33 12.20
CA PHE A 5 29.15 -34.36 11.18
C PHE A 5 27.66 -34.52 10.83
N ALA A 6 26.93 -33.40 10.79
CA ALA A 6 25.50 -33.41 10.49
C ALA A 6 25.16 -33.87 9.05
N SER A 7 26.16 -33.98 8.16
CA SER A 7 26.00 -34.50 6.78
C SER A 7 25.42 -35.91 6.73
N ASN A 8 25.68 -36.73 7.76
CA ASN A 8 25.20 -38.12 7.80
C ASN A 8 23.74 -38.24 8.27
N LEU A 9 23.16 -37.16 8.80
CA LEU A 9 21.80 -37.19 9.32
C LEU A 9 20.77 -37.23 8.18
N PRO A 10 20.81 -36.33 7.17
CA PRO A 10 19.90 -36.43 6.03
C PRO A 10 20.06 -37.74 5.23
N SER A 11 21.29 -38.25 5.08
CA SER A 11 21.55 -39.49 4.35
C SER A 11 20.97 -40.72 5.06
N SER A 12 20.95 -40.74 6.39
CA SER A 12 20.31 -41.80 7.18
C SER A 12 18.81 -41.97 6.87
N LEU A 13 18.15 -40.89 6.44
CA LEU A 13 16.73 -40.87 6.06
C LEU A 13 16.53 -40.97 4.53
N GLY A 14 17.58 -41.28 3.76
CA GLY A 14 17.51 -41.54 2.33
C GLY A 14 17.61 -40.30 1.43
N LEU A 15 18.10 -39.16 1.94
CA LEU A 15 18.47 -38.02 1.11
C LEU A 15 19.99 -37.90 1.02
N GLU A 16 20.56 -38.24 -0.12
CA GLU A 16 21.94 -37.94 -0.47
C GLU A 16 22.12 -36.42 -0.55
N THR A 17 22.80 -35.84 0.43
CA THR A 17 23.11 -34.42 0.42
C THR A 17 24.47 -34.19 -0.22
N PRO A 18 24.56 -33.32 -1.24
CA PRO A 18 25.86 -32.93 -1.77
C PRO A 18 26.67 -32.22 -0.70
N ASP A 19 27.99 -32.27 -0.85
CA ASP A 19 28.87 -31.48 0.00
C ASP A 19 28.63 -29.99 -0.31
N ILE A 20 28.26 -29.21 0.72
CA ILE A 20 27.98 -27.79 0.58
C ILE A 20 29.30 -27.02 0.80
N PHE A 21 29.56 -26.02 -0.03
CA PHE A 21 30.79 -25.20 -0.02
C PHE A 21 32.07 -25.93 -0.49
N VAL A 22 31.96 -26.81 -1.50
CA VAL A 22 33.12 -27.52 -2.10
C VAL A 22 34.21 -26.55 -2.57
N ASP A 23 33.81 -25.43 -3.17
CA ASP A 23 34.72 -24.45 -3.76
C ASP A 23 35.35 -23.48 -2.75
N SER A 24 35.03 -23.59 -1.46
CA SER A 24 35.65 -22.73 -0.45
C SER A 24 37.11 -23.08 -0.26
N THR A 25 37.97 -22.07 -0.31
CA THR A 25 39.42 -22.26 -0.18
C THR A 25 39.76 -22.74 1.23
N VAL A 26 40.89 -23.44 1.38
CA VAL A 26 41.38 -23.88 2.69
C VAL A 26 41.55 -22.68 3.63
N MET A 27 41.99 -21.54 3.10
CA MET A 27 42.17 -20.31 3.86
C MET A 27 40.83 -19.72 4.35
N GLU A 28 39.78 -19.75 3.53
CA GLU A 28 38.44 -19.30 3.92
C GLU A 28 37.84 -20.18 5.03
N LYS A 29 38.03 -21.51 4.95
CA LYS A 29 37.57 -22.47 5.96
C LYS A 29 38.24 -22.30 7.32
N PHE A 30 39.53 -21.97 7.35
CA PHE A 30 40.28 -21.83 8.61
C PHE A 30 40.27 -20.41 9.18
N LEU A 31 40.32 -19.39 8.32
CA LEU A 31 40.41 -18.00 8.76
C LEU A 31 39.06 -17.29 8.82
N ASN A 32 37.97 -17.92 8.34
CA ASN A 32 36.64 -17.31 8.24
C ASN A 32 36.71 -15.92 7.58
N LYS A 33 37.48 -15.82 6.50
CA LYS A 33 37.72 -14.59 5.75
C LYS A 33 37.77 -14.91 4.28
N ASN A 34 36.95 -14.20 3.50
CA ASN A 34 37.08 -14.15 2.06
C ASN A 34 38.04 -13.02 1.67
N GLU A 35 38.41 -12.95 0.40
CA GLU A 35 39.36 -11.95 -0.13
C GLU A 35 38.99 -10.49 0.21
N THR A 36 37.70 -10.20 0.40
CA THR A 36 37.18 -8.85 0.61
C THR A 36 36.66 -8.58 2.02
N GLN A 37 36.21 -9.60 2.76
CA GLN A 37 35.49 -9.40 4.03
C GLN A 37 35.70 -10.57 4.99
N SER A 38 35.70 -10.28 6.29
CA SER A 38 35.63 -11.31 7.34
C SER A 38 34.22 -11.85 7.49
N LEU A 39 34.09 -13.17 7.44
CA LEU A 39 32.85 -13.88 7.71
C LEU A 39 32.53 -13.83 9.20
N LYS A 40 31.26 -13.61 9.53
CA LYS A 40 30.80 -13.50 10.93
C LYS A 40 30.68 -14.85 11.63
N PHE A 41 30.49 -15.92 10.87
CA PHE A 41 30.27 -17.27 11.37
C PHE A 41 31.25 -18.23 10.71
N ASP A 42 31.56 -19.30 11.42
CA ASP A 42 32.36 -20.40 10.89
C ASP A 42 31.58 -21.10 9.77
N LEU A 43 32.26 -21.35 8.64
CA LEU A 43 31.70 -22.05 7.49
C LEU A 43 31.28 -23.47 7.86
N GLU A 44 32.04 -24.16 8.70
CA GLU A 44 31.68 -25.51 9.15
C GLU A 44 30.49 -25.52 10.12
N GLU A 45 30.39 -24.53 11.01
CA GLU A 45 29.23 -24.40 11.88
C GLU A 45 27.97 -24.10 11.06
N THR A 46 28.07 -23.22 10.07
CA THR A 46 26.98 -22.86 9.17
C THR A 46 26.53 -24.06 8.33
N LYS A 47 27.47 -24.83 7.80
CA LYS A 47 27.22 -26.07 7.05
C LYS A 47 26.46 -27.10 7.88
N ASN A 48 26.93 -27.37 9.11
CA ASN A 48 26.27 -28.31 10.01
C ASN A 48 24.87 -27.84 10.42
N LEU A 49 24.67 -26.53 10.58
CA LEU A 49 23.36 -25.95 10.86
C LEU A 49 22.36 -26.17 9.69
N ILE A 50 22.82 -25.99 8.44
CA ILE A 50 21.99 -26.23 7.26
C ILE A 50 21.58 -27.70 7.18
N TYR A 51 22.51 -28.64 7.37
CA TYR A 51 22.19 -30.07 7.35
C TYR A 51 21.22 -30.48 8.47
N LEU A 52 21.37 -29.91 9.67
CA LEU A 52 20.45 -30.15 10.77
C LEU A 52 19.04 -29.63 10.46
N ASN A 53 18.93 -28.43 9.90
CA ASN A 53 17.64 -27.85 9.49
C ASN A 53 16.99 -28.64 8.36
N LEU A 54 17.81 -29.18 7.44
CA LEU A 54 17.35 -30.07 6.37
C LEU A 54 16.80 -31.38 6.93
N TYR A 55 17.55 -32.03 7.82
CA TYR A 55 17.12 -33.25 8.52
C TYR A 55 15.77 -33.04 9.23
N ASN A 56 15.65 -31.98 10.02
CA ASN A 56 14.42 -31.67 10.77
C ASN A 56 13.20 -31.46 9.87
N ASN A 57 13.39 -30.88 8.68
CA ASN A 57 12.30 -30.62 7.73
C ASN A 57 12.12 -31.73 6.68
N LEU A 58 12.92 -32.81 6.73
CA LEU A 58 13.01 -33.79 5.65
C LEU A 58 11.69 -34.55 5.42
N ALA A 59 10.99 -34.95 6.50
CA ALA A 59 9.69 -35.60 6.39
C ALA A 59 8.67 -34.75 5.62
N TYR A 60 8.70 -33.43 5.84
CA TYR A 60 7.81 -32.49 5.17
C TYR A 60 8.20 -32.26 3.70
N ILE A 61 9.51 -32.23 3.42
CA ILE A 61 10.05 -32.18 2.04
C ILE A 61 9.61 -33.42 1.26
N PHE A 62 9.75 -34.62 1.83
CA PHE A 62 9.34 -35.86 1.17
C PHE A 62 7.82 -35.94 0.94
N LYS A 63 7.00 -35.52 1.91
CA LYS A 63 5.54 -35.47 1.75
C LYS A 63 5.09 -34.52 0.64
N SER A 64 5.87 -33.47 0.36
CA SER A 64 5.54 -32.43 -0.64
C SER A 64 6.39 -32.51 -1.92
N LYS A 65 7.09 -33.63 -2.14
CA LYS A 65 7.99 -33.83 -3.29
C LYS A 65 7.27 -33.54 -4.61
N GLY A 66 7.95 -32.85 -5.52
CA GLY A 66 7.39 -32.46 -6.83
C GLY A 66 6.52 -31.20 -6.81
N THR A 67 6.26 -30.60 -5.65
CA THR A 67 5.52 -29.33 -5.54
C THR A 67 6.44 -28.15 -5.27
N HIS A 68 5.98 -26.93 -5.59
CA HIS A 68 6.66 -25.68 -5.21
C HIS A 68 6.95 -25.61 -3.69
N LYS A 69 6.11 -26.25 -2.88
CA LYS A 69 6.24 -26.30 -1.42
C LYS A 69 7.54 -26.98 -0.99
N ALA A 70 7.92 -28.10 -1.61
CA ALA A 70 9.15 -28.82 -1.27
C ALA A 70 10.39 -27.98 -1.59
N VAL A 71 10.45 -27.38 -2.78
CA VAL A 71 11.57 -26.52 -3.19
C VAL A 71 11.73 -25.33 -2.24
N LYS A 72 10.61 -24.70 -1.87
CA LYS A 72 10.58 -23.59 -0.92
C LYS A 72 11.04 -24.01 0.48
N ASN A 73 10.65 -25.20 0.95
CA ASN A 73 11.12 -25.71 2.24
C ASN A 73 12.63 -25.94 2.23
N VAL A 74 13.19 -26.46 1.14
CA VAL A 74 14.64 -26.61 0.98
C VAL A 74 15.32 -25.24 1.02
N LEU A 75 14.84 -24.24 0.28
CA LEU A 75 15.43 -22.88 0.36
C LEU A 75 15.36 -22.27 1.77
N ARG A 76 14.29 -22.55 2.53
CA ARG A 76 14.18 -22.12 3.93
C ARG A 76 15.21 -22.79 4.84
N THR A 77 15.68 -24.01 4.54
CA THR A 77 16.78 -24.63 5.31
C THR A 77 18.12 -23.94 5.07
N PHE A 78 18.26 -23.23 3.94
CA PHE A 78 19.34 -22.28 3.66
C PHE A 78 19.09 -20.86 4.19
N ASN A 79 18.03 -20.67 4.99
CA ASN A 79 17.60 -19.36 5.52
C ASN A 79 17.26 -18.33 4.41
N ILE A 80 16.82 -18.81 3.24
CA ILE A 80 16.35 -17.95 2.15
C ILE A 80 14.83 -17.83 2.26
N ASP A 81 14.34 -16.59 2.41
CA ASP A 81 12.91 -16.30 2.45
C ASP A 81 12.30 -16.23 1.04
N ASP A 82 10.99 -16.53 0.95
CA ASP A 82 10.21 -16.51 -0.29
C ASP A 82 10.18 -15.13 -0.96
N LYS A 83 10.50 -14.07 -0.22
CA LYS A 83 10.56 -12.69 -0.75
C LYS A 83 11.78 -12.48 -1.65
N LEU A 84 12.85 -13.25 -1.45
CA LEU A 84 14.09 -13.11 -2.22
C LEU A 84 14.06 -13.89 -3.53
N VAL A 85 13.34 -15.02 -3.56
CA VAL A 85 13.29 -15.91 -4.73
C VAL A 85 11.83 -16.17 -5.10
N ARG A 86 11.44 -15.72 -6.30
CA ARG A 86 10.12 -16.00 -6.89
C ARG A 86 10.27 -17.04 -8.00
N PHE A 87 9.57 -18.17 -7.87
CA PHE A 87 9.48 -19.15 -8.95
C PHE A 87 8.26 -18.86 -9.82
N ASN A 88 8.47 -18.81 -11.12
CA ASN A 88 7.39 -18.87 -12.10
C ASN A 88 7.25 -20.33 -12.54
N THR A 89 6.09 -20.94 -12.28
CA THR A 89 5.79 -22.29 -12.76
C THR A 89 5.00 -22.18 -14.06
N TYR A 90 5.52 -22.76 -15.12
CA TYR A 90 4.84 -22.87 -16.40
C TYR A 90 4.39 -24.31 -16.56
N ALA A 91 3.07 -24.54 -16.59
CA ALA A 91 2.50 -25.85 -16.82
C ALA A 91 2.19 -25.99 -18.32
N ASN A 92 2.56 -27.13 -18.91
CA ASN A 92 2.20 -27.45 -20.28
C ASN A 92 0.90 -28.27 -20.28
N ASN A 93 -0.12 -27.81 -21.02
CA ASN A 93 -1.43 -28.48 -21.15
C ASN A 93 -2.13 -28.81 -19.81
N TYR A 94 -2.04 -27.89 -18.84
CA TYR A 94 -2.66 -28.03 -17.53
C TYR A 94 -3.78 -27.00 -17.35
N THR A 95 -4.94 -27.46 -16.87
CA THR A 95 -6.05 -26.58 -16.48
C THR A 95 -5.78 -26.06 -15.08
N TYR A 96 -5.45 -24.77 -14.96
CA TYR A 96 -5.22 -24.14 -13.66
C TYR A 96 -6.55 -23.75 -13.03
N GLU A 97 -6.92 -24.41 -11.94
CA GLU A 97 -8.05 -23.98 -11.11
C GLU A 97 -7.64 -22.76 -10.28
N LEU A 98 -8.38 -21.66 -10.40
CA LEU A 98 -8.16 -20.45 -9.62
C LEU A 98 -8.69 -20.67 -8.20
N GLU A 99 -7.86 -21.21 -7.32
CA GLU A 99 -8.16 -21.32 -5.90
C GLU A 99 -7.97 -19.97 -5.17
N ASN A 100 -8.80 -19.70 -4.16
CA ASN A 100 -8.68 -18.51 -3.32
C ASN A 100 -7.51 -18.64 -2.33
N ASN A 101 -6.30 -18.34 -2.78
CA ASN A 101 -5.06 -18.48 -2.01
C ASN A 101 -4.54 -17.13 -1.47
N LEU A 102 -5.34 -16.49 -0.60
CA LEU A 102 -4.93 -15.23 0.04
C LEU A 102 -3.70 -15.43 0.94
N LYS A 103 -2.63 -14.67 0.66
CA LYS A 103 -1.41 -14.64 1.49
C LYS A 103 -1.29 -13.28 2.17
N ASN A 104 -1.20 -13.28 3.50
CA ASN A 104 -0.82 -12.08 4.23
C ASN A 104 0.63 -11.74 3.94
N THR A 105 0.87 -10.55 3.39
CA THR A 105 2.20 -10.01 3.17
C THR A 105 2.34 -8.68 3.88
N ILE A 106 3.55 -8.39 4.37
CA ILE A 106 3.88 -7.09 4.94
C ILE A 106 4.30 -6.20 3.77
N VAL A 107 3.44 -5.23 3.44
CA VAL A 107 3.74 -4.19 2.44
C VAL A 107 4.14 -2.92 3.17
N ARG A 108 5.31 -2.39 2.83
CA ARG A 108 5.72 -1.05 3.28
C ARG A 108 5.05 -0.02 2.37
N LYS A 109 4.24 0.88 2.95
CA LYS A 109 3.65 2.01 2.24
C LYS A 109 4.38 3.30 2.65
N SER A 110 4.73 4.13 1.68
CA SER A 110 5.16 5.50 1.93
C SER A 110 3.94 6.34 2.28
N SER A 111 4.02 7.16 3.33
CA SER A 111 2.94 8.07 3.75
C SER A 111 3.54 9.43 4.11
N VAL A 112 2.74 10.48 3.96
CA VAL A 112 3.13 11.84 4.36
C VAL A 112 2.58 12.13 5.75
N ASN A 113 3.42 12.71 6.60
CA ASN A 113 3.09 12.97 8.00
C ASN A 113 2.83 14.45 8.24
N PHE A 114 1.55 14.79 8.46
CA PHE A 114 1.09 16.15 8.81
C PHE A 114 0.98 16.39 10.31
N ASN A 115 1.38 15.43 11.16
CA ASN A 115 1.23 15.48 12.62
C ASN A 115 2.34 16.30 13.33
N LYS A 116 2.94 17.28 12.66
CA LYS A 116 4.00 18.15 13.19
C LYS A 116 3.63 19.61 12.94
N ALA A 117 3.96 20.49 13.86
CA ALA A 117 3.66 21.93 13.78
C ALA A 117 4.12 22.57 12.46
N GLN A 118 5.33 22.22 12.01
CA GLN A 118 5.92 22.75 10.77
C GLN A 118 5.24 22.22 9.49
N ASN A 119 4.53 21.09 9.57
CA ASN A 119 3.94 20.43 8.41
C ASN A 119 2.46 20.76 8.23
N LEU A 120 1.84 21.50 9.16
CA LEU A 120 0.38 21.67 9.19
C LEU A 120 -0.17 22.43 7.98
N GLY A 121 0.60 23.39 7.46
CA GLY A 121 0.25 24.15 6.26
C GLY A 121 0.77 23.55 4.95
N ALA A 122 1.41 22.37 5.00
CA ALA A 122 1.95 21.76 3.79
C ALA A 122 0.82 21.23 2.91
N VAL A 123 0.92 21.48 1.61
CA VAL A 123 -0.01 20.98 0.58
C VAL A 123 0.77 20.11 -0.38
N ILE A 124 0.23 18.91 -0.66
CA ILE A 124 0.75 18.04 -1.70
C ILE A 124 -0.16 18.16 -2.90
N TYR A 125 0.42 18.44 -4.06
CA TYR A 125 -0.28 18.48 -5.33
C TYR A 125 0.58 17.80 -6.39
N SER A 126 -0.05 17.21 -7.39
CA SER A 126 0.63 16.71 -8.58
C SER A 126 1.04 17.89 -9.46
N SER A 127 2.30 17.94 -9.89
CA SER A 127 2.75 18.88 -10.90
C SER A 127 3.24 18.15 -12.15
N ALA A 128 2.93 18.72 -13.32
CA ALA A 128 3.39 18.20 -14.61
C ALA A 128 4.82 18.65 -14.98
N SER A 129 5.44 19.53 -14.19
CA SER A 129 6.78 20.07 -14.44
C SER A 129 7.79 19.58 -13.41
N SER A 130 9.03 19.38 -13.86
CA SER A 130 10.20 19.12 -12.99
C SER A 130 10.83 20.40 -12.45
N ASP A 131 10.38 21.58 -12.91
CA ASP A 131 10.90 22.88 -12.49
C ASP A 131 10.07 23.44 -11.32
N SER A 132 10.74 23.74 -10.21
CA SER A 132 10.15 24.32 -8.98
C SER A 132 9.42 25.65 -9.18
N THR A 133 9.66 26.32 -10.32
CA THR A 133 9.07 27.64 -10.64
C THR A 133 7.85 27.55 -11.57
N GLN A 134 7.63 26.40 -12.19
CA GLN A 134 6.52 26.17 -13.10
C GLN A 134 5.59 25.12 -12.50
N LEU A 135 4.59 25.59 -11.76
CA LEU A 135 3.56 24.72 -11.23
C LEU A 135 2.63 24.30 -12.39
N GLY A 136 3.00 23.18 -13.04
CA GLY A 136 2.18 22.56 -14.08
C GLY A 136 0.94 21.89 -13.49
N TYR A 137 -0.17 21.92 -14.21
CA TYR A 137 -1.42 21.23 -13.86
C TYR A 137 -1.68 20.11 -14.86
N ILE A 138 -2.54 19.16 -14.50
CA ILE A 138 -2.99 18.11 -15.43
C ILE A 138 -4.09 18.73 -16.29
N SER A 139 -3.83 18.92 -17.59
CA SER A 139 -4.81 19.44 -18.54
C SER A 139 -5.73 18.33 -19.05
N SER A 140 -7.00 18.70 -19.30
CA SER A 140 -7.98 17.87 -20.00
C SER A 140 -7.88 18.09 -21.52
N SER A 141 -8.60 17.32 -22.35
CA SER A 141 -8.58 17.38 -23.83
C SER A 141 -9.15 18.67 -24.48
N GLU A 142 -9.15 19.78 -23.73
CA GLU A 142 -9.53 21.15 -24.10
C GLU A 142 -10.73 21.23 -25.05
N LEU A 143 -10.45 21.29 -26.36
CA LEU A 143 -11.44 21.49 -27.43
C LEU A 143 -12.36 20.28 -27.67
N SER A 144 -11.87 19.09 -27.36
CA SER A 144 -12.49 17.86 -27.82
C SER A 144 -13.35 17.15 -26.76
N ARG A 145 -13.16 17.53 -25.48
CA ARG A 145 -14.01 17.17 -24.32
C ARG A 145 -14.41 15.69 -24.27
N HIS A 146 -13.49 14.81 -24.67
CA HIS A 146 -13.73 13.37 -24.71
C HIS A 146 -14.01 12.79 -23.31
N GLU A 147 -13.59 13.50 -22.27
CA GLU A 147 -13.72 13.10 -20.86
C GLU A 147 -15.11 13.33 -20.29
N ASN A 148 -15.96 14.15 -20.93
CA ASN A 148 -17.30 14.49 -20.45
C ASN A 148 -18.31 13.31 -20.54
N ARG A 149 -17.85 12.10 -20.85
CA ARG A 149 -18.67 10.88 -20.82
C ARG A 149 -18.24 9.92 -19.73
N TYR A 150 -17.09 10.18 -19.12
CA TYR A 150 -16.50 9.28 -18.14
C TYR A 150 -16.80 9.77 -16.73
N GLY A 151 -17.11 8.83 -15.85
CA GLY A 151 -17.07 9.09 -14.42
C GLY A 151 -15.63 9.07 -13.91
N MET A 152 -15.41 9.70 -12.76
CA MET A 152 -14.15 9.62 -12.05
C MET A 152 -14.38 9.25 -10.59
N THR A 153 -13.42 8.54 -9.99
CA THR A 153 -13.39 8.30 -8.55
C THR A 153 -12.06 8.80 -8.01
N TYR A 154 -12.12 9.66 -6.99
CA TYR A 154 -10.95 10.15 -6.28
C TYR A 154 -10.95 9.54 -4.88
N GLU A 155 -9.87 8.84 -4.54
CA GLU A 155 -9.78 8.07 -3.29
C GLU A 155 -8.51 8.43 -2.52
N ALA A 156 -8.61 8.50 -1.20
CA ALA A 156 -7.49 8.73 -0.30
C ALA A 156 -7.55 7.79 0.91
N ASP A 157 -6.39 7.21 1.26
CA ASP A 157 -6.19 6.42 2.48
C ASP A 157 -5.55 7.33 3.54
N ILE A 158 -6.27 7.59 4.62
CA ILE A 158 -5.92 8.59 5.64
C ILE A 158 -5.87 7.91 7.00
N ILE A 159 -4.76 8.13 7.70
CA ILE A 159 -4.58 7.64 9.07
C ILE A 159 -4.73 8.83 9.99
N PHE A 160 -5.77 8.80 10.83
CA PHE A 160 -5.98 9.82 11.86
C PHE A 160 -5.12 9.46 13.07
N PRO A 161 -4.06 10.23 13.37
CA PRO A 161 -3.15 9.90 14.44
C PRO A 161 -3.85 9.98 15.80
N LYS A 162 -3.36 9.20 16.76
CA LYS A 162 -3.85 9.29 18.13
C LYS A 162 -3.61 10.69 18.68
N PHE A 163 -4.70 11.35 19.07
CA PHE A 163 -4.67 12.68 19.65
C PHE A 163 -4.90 12.60 21.17
N VAL A 164 -4.00 13.24 21.94
CA VAL A 164 -4.12 13.35 23.39
C VAL A 164 -3.65 14.75 23.78
N ARG A 165 -4.59 15.59 24.23
CA ARG A 165 -4.38 17.01 24.51
C ARG A 165 -3.21 17.30 25.47
N LEU A 166 -3.03 16.46 26.50
CA LEU A 166 -2.02 16.67 27.55
C LEU A 166 -0.57 16.53 27.07
N ILE A 167 -0.34 15.79 25.98
CA ILE A 167 1.00 15.44 25.49
C ILE A 167 1.27 15.99 24.08
N ASP A 168 0.34 16.77 23.54
CA ASP A 168 0.45 17.25 22.17
C ASP A 168 1.51 18.37 22.08
N PRO A 169 2.44 18.32 21.10
CA PRO A 169 3.57 19.24 21.07
C PRO A 169 3.22 20.62 20.50
N PHE A 170 2.00 20.84 20.01
CA PHE A 170 1.54 22.11 19.45
C PHE A 170 0.03 22.24 19.58
N ASP A 171 -0.47 23.46 19.39
CA ASP A 171 -1.89 23.77 19.50
C ASP A 171 -2.69 23.31 18.27
N ARG A 172 -3.88 22.74 18.48
CA ARG A 172 -4.79 22.21 17.45
C ARG A 172 -6.22 22.71 17.65
N ASP A 173 -6.34 24.02 17.72
CA ASP A 173 -7.59 24.77 17.84
C ASP A 173 -8.49 24.69 16.59
N PHE A 174 -7.94 24.29 15.44
CA PHE A 174 -8.69 24.13 14.20
C PHE A 174 -9.82 23.09 14.32
N THR A 175 -11.00 23.49 13.85
CA THR A 175 -12.20 22.65 13.79
C THR A 175 -12.38 21.99 12.43
N ARG A 176 -11.85 22.56 11.35
CA ARG A 176 -12.00 22.02 9.99
C ARG A 176 -10.64 21.74 9.36
N VAL A 177 -10.43 20.49 8.95
CA VAL A 177 -9.17 20.00 8.38
C VAL A 177 -9.41 19.59 6.94
N SER A 178 -8.68 20.17 6.00
CA SER A 178 -8.70 19.71 4.60
C SER A 178 -7.98 18.38 4.48
N LEU A 179 -8.60 17.41 3.83
CA LEU A 179 -8.04 16.07 3.62
C LEU A 179 -7.49 15.94 2.21
N PHE A 180 -8.33 16.18 1.22
CA PHE A 180 -7.98 16.19 -0.20
C PHE A 180 -9.06 16.92 -0.99
N GLY A 181 -8.73 17.31 -2.22
CA GLY A 181 -9.65 17.95 -3.13
C GLY A 181 -9.02 18.20 -4.48
N ILE A 182 -9.83 18.68 -5.40
CA ILE A 182 -9.41 19.15 -6.71
C ILE A 182 -10.07 20.50 -6.99
N HIS A 183 -9.35 21.35 -7.68
CA HIS A 183 -9.90 22.59 -8.22
C HIS A 183 -9.33 22.83 -9.61
N SER A 184 -10.03 23.64 -10.38
CA SER A 184 -9.55 24.06 -11.69
C SER A 184 -8.34 24.99 -11.54
N ALA A 185 -7.51 25.04 -12.58
CA ALA A 185 -6.35 25.92 -12.66
C ALA A 185 -6.53 26.89 -13.84
N SER A 186 -6.15 28.15 -13.66
CA SER A 186 -6.15 29.17 -14.71
C SER A 186 -4.73 29.41 -15.20
N SER A 187 -4.55 29.48 -16.53
CA SER A 187 -3.27 29.84 -17.16
C SER A 187 -2.97 31.34 -17.12
N ASN A 188 -3.98 32.18 -16.82
CA ASN A 188 -3.92 33.61 -17.06
C ASN A 188 -3.84 34.44 -15.77
N LEU A 189 -4.07 33.83 -14.60
CA LEU A 189 -4.10 34.52 -13.31
C LEU A 189 -3.14 33.88 -12.30
N PRO A 190 -2.45 34.66 -11.44
CA PRO A 190 -1.55 34.13 -10.41
C PRO A 190 -2.26 33.19 -9.42
N GLN A 191 -1.60 32.07 -9.11
CA GLN A 191 -2.11 30.82 -8.53
C GLN A 191 -2.52 30.88 -7.04
N THR A 192 -3.39 31.80 -6.66
CA THR A 192 -4.02 31.81 -5.31
C THR A 192 -5.55 31.77 -5.33
N GLU A 193 -6.16 31.91 -6.51
CA GLU A 193 -7.60 31.83 -6.67
C GLU A 193 -8.03 30.38 -6.92
N VAL A 194 -9.03 29.94 -6.17
CA VAL A 194 -9.72 28.67 -6.39
C VAL A 194 -10.64 28.85 -7.59
N PHE A 195 -10.42 28.08 -8.65
CA PHE A 195 -11.29 28.08 -9.81
C PHE A 195 -12.26 26.91 -9.79
N ASP A 196 -13.45 27.17 -10.29
CA ASP A 196 -14.49 26.18 -10.49
C ASP A 196 -14.34 25.46 -11.84
N PRO A 197 -14.76 24.19 -11.92
CA PRO A 197 -15.37 23.38 -10.86
C PRO A 197 -14.34 22.88 -9.83
N SER A 198 -14.77 22.80 -8.56
CA SER A 198 -13.93 22.36 -7.44
C SER A 198 -14.70 21.44 -6.48
N PHE A 199 -13.99 20.55 -5.81
CA PHE A 199 -14.51 19.81 -4.66
C PHE A 199 -13.42 19.57 -3.61
N TYR A 200 -13.83 19.54 -2.35
CA TYR A 200 -12.97 19.41 -1.19
C TYR A 200 -13.61 18.52 -0.13
N VAL A 201 -12.82 17.60 0.41
CA VAL A 201 -13.20 16.80 1.58
C VAL A 201 -12.54 17.36 2.82
N TYR A 202 -13.36 17.56 3.83
CA TYR A 202 -12.94 18.01 5.14
C TYR A 202 -13.26 16.99 6.22
N ALA A 203 -12.36 16.88 7.19
CA ALA A 203 -12.66 16.36 8.51
C ALA A 203 -13.03 17.54 9.40
N GLN A 204 -14.32 17.64 9.76
CA GLN A 204 -14.83 18.64 10.68
C GLN A 204 -14.97 18.05 12.07
N ARG A 205 -14.23 18.58 13.03
CA ARG A 205 -14.35 18.24 14.44
C ARG A 205 -15.63 18.84 15.02
N GLU A 206 -16.20 18.14 16.00
CA GLU A 206 -17.37 18.62 16.75
C GLU A 206 -17.07 19.91 17.51
N GLU A 207 -15.92 19.95 18.19
CA GLU A 207 -15.43 21.10 18.94
C GLU A 207 -13.90 21.18 18.80
N ALA A 208 -13.31 22.32 19.18
CA ALA A 208 -11.86 22.45 19.27
C ALA A 208 -11.28 21.35 20.17
N TYR A 209 -10.19 20.71 19.74
CA TYR A 209 -9.58 19.54 20.40
C TYR A 209 -10.47 18.29 20.53
N SER A 210 -11.64 18.24 19.91
CA SER A 210 -12.45 17.02 19.92
C SER A 210 -11.80 15.92 19.07
N LYS A 211 -11.92 14.67 19.53
CA LYS A 211 -11.55 13.48 18.75
C LYS A 211 -12.66 13.06 17.79
N ASN A 212 -13.86 13.61 17.97
CA ASN A 212 -15.03 13.27 17.18
C ASN A 212 -15.02 14.07 15.89
N VAL A 213 -15.29 13.40 14.77
CA VAL A 213 -15.16 13.98 13.42
C VAL A 213 -16.40 13.65 12.60
N LYS A 214 -16.87 14.64 11.87
CA LYS A 214 -17.82 14.55 10.77
C LYS A 214 -17.05 14.72 9.46
N PHE A 215 -17.32 13.89 8.47
CA PHE A 215 -16.72 14.05 7.14
C PHE A 215 -17.65 14.89 6.27
N VAL A 216 -17.11 15.91 5.62
CA VAL A 216 -17.89 16.89 4.86
C VAL A 216 -17.30 17.04 3.46
N LEU A 217 -18.14 16.91 2.45
CA LEU A 217 -17.84 17.20 1.06
C LEU A 217 -18.44 18.56 0.68
N SER A 218 -17.59 19.48 0.27
CA SER A 218 -17.97 20.77 -0.29
C SER A 218 -17.59 20.80 -1.77
N SER A 219 -18.48 21.26 -2.64
CA SER A 219 -18.18 21.39 -4.07
C SER A 219 -18.94 22.58 -4.64
N SER A 220 -18.35 23.30 -5.59
CA SER A 220 -19.06 24.35 -6.33
C SER A 220 -20.15 23.83 -7.26
N LEU A 221 -20.17 22.52 -7.54
CA LEU A 221 -21.24 21.86 -8.29
C LEU A 221 -22.46 21.53 -7.41
N LEU A 222 -22.32 21.63 -6.08
CA LEU A 222 -23.37 21.33 -5.12
C LEU A 222 -23.88 22.62 -4.47
N ALA A 223 -25.20 22.78 -4.38
CA ALA A 223 -25.79 23.92 -3.69
C ALA A 223 -25.55 23.89 -2.17
N ASN A 224 -25.44 22.69 -1.59
CA ASN A 224 -25.23 22.46 -0.16
C ASN A 224 -24.14 21.40 0.06
N GLU A 225 -23.41 21.53 1.17
CA GLU A 225 -22.41 20.53 1.58
C GLU A 225 -23.08 19.20 1.94
N ILE A 226 -22.49 18.10 1.48
CA ILE A 226 -22.88 16.74 1.87
C ILE A 226 -22.04 16.37 3.07
N SER A 227 -22.64 15.80 4.12
CA SER A 227 -21.90 15.46 5.32
C SER A 227 -22.37 14.15 5.93
N SER A 228 -21.43 13.40 6.50
CA SER A 228 -21.69 12.13 7.16
C SER A 228 -22.24 12.34 8.58
N SER A 229 -22.60 11.26 9.27
CA SER A 229 -22.87 11.30 10.71
C SER A 229 -21.61 11.60 11.53
N LEU A 230 -21.79 11.97 12.80
CA LEU A 230 -20.66 12.15 13.72
C LEU A 230 -20.03 10.78 14.04
N TYR A 231 -18.73 10.67 13.84
CA TYR A 231 -17.94 9.51 14.27
C TYR A 231 -17.12 9.85 15.50
N HIS A 232 -17.22 9.00 16.52
CA HIS A 232 -16.53 9.21 17.79
C HIS A 232 -15.12 8.63 17.76
N SER A 233 -14.19 9.33 18.42
CA SER A 233 -12.80 8.88 18.61
C SER A 233 -12.01 8.53 17.32
N VAL A 234 -12.28 9.24 16.22
CA VAL A 234 -11.58 9.06 14.93
C VAL A 234 -10.06 9.32 15.08
N TYR A 235 -9.67 10.29 15.91
CA TYR A 235 -8.26 10.54 16.26
C TYR A 235 -7.72 9.56 17.33
N ASP A 236 -7.88 8.25 17.11
CA ASP A 236 -7.30 7.18 17.93
C ASP A 236 -6.56 6.13 17.09
N ASN A 237 -5.75 6.62 16.14
CA ASN A 237 -4.98 5.79 15.21
C ASN A 237 -5.87 4.92 14.31
N GLU A 238 -6.94 5.53 13.80
CA GLU A 238 -7.88 4.89 12.88
C GLU A 238 -7.53 5.15 11.42
N ASN A 239 -7.71 4.13 10.59
CA ASN A 239 -7.50 4.22 9.15
C ASN A 239 -8.85 4.38 8.45
N TRP A 240 -8.97 5.44 7.67
CA TRP A 240 -10.15 5.79 6.90
C TRP A 240 -9.79 5.86 5.43
N ASN A 241 -10.45 5.03 4.63
CA ASN A 241 -10.45 5.16 3.18
C ASN A 241 -11.67 5.99 2.78
N LEU A 242 -11.42 7.15 2.19
CA LEU A 242 -12.46 8.08 1.76
C LEU A 242 -12.45 8.15 0.23
N SER A 243 -13.64 8.16 -0.37
CA SER A 243 -13.79 8.22 -1.81
C SER A 243 -14.93 9.15 -2.22
N ILE A 244 -14.67 9.92 -3.26
CA ILE A 244 -15.70 10.66 -4.01
C ILE A 244 -15.80 10.03 -5.38
N ARG A 245 -17.02 9.69 -5.78
CA ARG A 245 -17.31 9.18 -7.11
C ARG A 245 -18.25 10.14 -7.82
N ILE A 246 -17.83 10.57 -9.00
CA ILE A 246 -18.68 11.30 -9.94
C ILE A 246 -19.04 10.30 -11.02
N LYS A 247 -20.34 9.96 -11.14
CA LYS A 247 -20.83 9.04 -12.16
C LYS A 247 -21.81 9.77 -13.09
N PRO A 248 -21.74 9.53 -14.42
CA PRO A 248 -22.83 9.93 -15.30
C PRO A 248 -24.06 9.06 -15.02
N ASP A 249 -25.26 9.65 -15.08
CA ASP A 249 -26.51 8.95 -14.77
C ASP A 249 -26.89 7.90 -15.82
N SER A 250 -26.45 8.09 -17.06
CA SER A 250 -26.57 7.10 -18.13
C SER A 250 -25.20 6.65 -18.61
N ILE A 251 -24.97 5.34 -18.57
CA ILE A 251 -23.75 4.68 -19.06
C ILE A 251 -24.10 4.06 -20.43
N GLY A 252 -23.48 4.55 -21.53
CA GLY A 252 -23.78 4.05 -22.89
C GLY A 252 -23.25 4.94 -24.02
N LEU A 253 -23.86 4.88 -25.21
CA LEU A 253 -23.60 5.72 -26.40
C LEU A 253 -24.02 7.19 -26.20
N THR A 254 -23.87 7.73 -25.00
CA THR A 254 -24.23 9.09 -24.64
C THR A 254 -23.41 10.08 -25.49
N GLY A 255 -24.12 10.90 -26.27
CA GLY A 255 -23.52 11.92 -27.13
C GLY A 255 -22.80 11.42 -28.40
N SER A 256 -22.88 10.14 -28.77
CA SER A 256 -22.30 9.66 -30.04
C SER A 256 -23.24 9.79 -31.25
N VAL A 257 -24.50 10.13 -30.99
CA VAL A 257 -25.54 10.35 -32.00
C VAL A 257 -26.14 11.73 -31.80
N ASP A 258 -26.39 12.43 -32.90
CA ASP A 258 -27.00 13.76 -32.90
C ASP A 258 -28.41 13.66 -32.29
N GLY A 259 -28.68 14.40 -31.21
CA GLY A 259 -29.94 14.33 -30.45
C GLY A 259 -29.92 13.61 -29.09
N ALA A 260 -28.78 13.13 -28.62
CA ALA A 260 -28.68 12.59 -27.25
C ALA A 260 -28.76 13.72 -26.19
N SER A 261 -29.61 13.56 -25.17
CA SER A 261 -29.75 14.51 -24.06
C SER A 261 -28.44 14.71 -23.27
N GLN A 262 -28.24 15.92 -22.73
CA GLN A 262 -27.13 16.19 -21.82
C GLN A 262 -27.16 15.19 -20.66
N THR A 263 -25.99 14.67 -20.30
CA THR A 263 -25.85 13.65 -19.25
C THR A 263 -25.68 14.37 -17.91
N ASP A 264 -26.62 14.17 -17.00
CA ASP A 264 -26.48 14.62 -15.61
C ASP A 264 -25.47 13.72 -14.87
N TYR A 265 -24.83 14.29 -13.85
CA TYR A 265 -23.84 13.61 -13.02
C TYR A 265 -24.32 13.50 -11.58
N THR A 266 -24.24 12.28 -11.04
CA THR A 266 -24.45 12.01 -9.61
C THR A 266 -23.10 11.97 -8.90
N ILE A 267 -22.99 12.70 -7.79
CA ILE A 267 -21.85 12.68 -6.87
C ILE A 267 -22.18 11.77 -5.68
N GLU A 268 -21.38 10.73 -5.47
CA GLU A 268 -21.44 9.83 -4.30
C GLU A 268 -20.23 10.08 -3.40
N PHE A 269 -20.46 10.26 -2.10
CA PHE A 269 -19.40 10.42 -1.10
C PHE A 269 -19.44 9.27 -0.11
N SER A 270 -18.40 8.42 -0.12
CA SER A 270 -18.34 7.26 0.76
C SER A 270 -17.05 7.22 1.57
N GLY A 271 -17.12 6.58 2.73
CA GLY A 271 -15.97 6.38 3.58
C GLY A 271 -16.06 5.07 4.35
N TYR A 272 -14.93 4.38 4.45
CA TYR A 272 -14.81 3.07 5.07
C TYR A 272 -13.69 3.09 6.11
N ASN A 273 -14.01 2.66 7.32
CA ASN A 273 -13.03 2.40 8.36
C ASN A 273 -12.77 0.90 8.45
N GLN A 274 -11.54 0.49 8.20
CA GLN A 274 -11.15 -0.92 8.20
C GLN A 274 -10.06 -1.19 9.22
N ARG A 275 -10.22 -2.28 9.99
CA ARG A 275 -9.17 -2.78 10.88
C ARG A 275 -9.07 -4.29 10.76
N LEU A 276 -7.86 -4.77 10.42
CA LEU A 276 -7.56 -6.20 10.26
C LEU A 276 -8.51 -6.95 9.30
N GLY A 277 -9.01 -6.27 8.27
CA GLY A 277 -9.92 -6.83 7.26
C GLY A 277 -11.40 -6.75 7.60
N GLU A 278 -11.76 -6.25 8.79
CA GLU A 278 -13.16 -6.00 9.17
C GLU A 278 -13.52 -4.52 8.99
N VAL A 279 -14.69 -4.25 8.40
CA VAL A 279 -15.24 -2.89 8.27
C VAL A 279 -15.95 -2.54 9.58
N ARG A 280 -15.44 -1.52 10.29
CA ARG A 280 -16.03 -1.06 11.56
C ARG A 280 -17.11 -0.02 11.36
N ASN A 281 -16.82 0.98 10.53
CA ASN A 281 -17.69 2.10 10.26
C ASN A 281 -17.75 2.33 8.74
N ILE A 282 -18.92 2.74 8.26
CA ILE A 282 -19.16 3.02 6.85
C ILE A 282 -20.20 4.13 6.72
N PHE A 283 -20.00 5.02 5.75
CA PHE A 283 -21.06 5.88 5.21
C PHE A 283 -21.00 5.90 3.69
N LYS A 284 -22.14 6.23 3.08
CA LYS A 284 -22.32 6.39 1.65
C LYS A 284 -23.36 7.48 1.37
#